data_AF-A0A432F3U1-F1
#
_entry.id   AF-A0A432F3U1-F1
#
_cell.length_a   1.000
_cell.length_b   1.000
_cell.length_c   1.000
_cell.angle_alpha   90.00
_cell.angle_beta   90.00
_cell.angle_gamma   90.00
#
_symmetry.space_group_name_H-M   'P 1'
#
loop_
_entity.id
_entity.type
_entity.pdbx_description
1 polymer ?
#
loop_
_entity_poly.entity_id
_entity_poly.type
_entity_poly.pdbx_seq_one_letter_code
_entity_poly.pdbx_strand_id
1 'polypeptide(L)'
;LLPYKPAARGQGRGNSGFYQVDDYEVQVLDSLGLQGRNNECGGIYTKRASDVNACLPPLQWQTYDVDFTNAVVKDGRKLKNTLLTIRLNGIVIHNNIEIDSKCPGSRSGPEGRPGPIRLQGHDNPLQFRNIWFVEK
;
A
#
# COMPACT_ATOMS: atom_id res chain seq x y z
N LEU A 1 12.97 -5.38 -0.04
CA LEU A 1 14.17 -4.90 -0.74
C LEU A 1 13.79 -4.62 -2.18
N LEU A 2 13.75 -3.34 -2.54
CA LEU A 2 13.51 -2.93 -3.92
C LEU A 2 14.75 -3.26 -4.78
N PRO A 3 14.56 -3.80 -6.00
CA PRO A 3 15.67 -4.13 -6.89
C PRO A 3 16.26 -2.86 -7.53
N TYR A 4 17.54 -2.89 -7.87
CA TYR A 4 18.14 -1.86 -8.72
C TYR A 4 17.79 -2.13 -10.19
N LYS A 5 16.91 -1.32 -10.76
CA LYS A 5 16.46 -1.44 -12.17
C LYS A 5 16.69 -0.12 -12.94
N PRO A 6 17.96 0.23 -13.26
CA PRO A 6 18.30 1.54 -13.82
C PRO A 6 17.72 1.80 -15.22
N ALA A 7 17.41 0.75 -15.99
CA ALA A 7 16.77 0.88 -17.31
C ALA A 7 15.24 0.95 -17.25
N ALA A 8 14.62 0.55 -16.13
CA ALA A 8 13.17 0.54 -15.99
C ALA A 8 12.63 1.93 -15.65
N ARG A 9 11.37 2.18 -16.01
CA ARG A 9 10.65 3.43 -15.74
C ARG A 9 9.23 3.14 -15.28
N GLY A 10 8.61 4.10 -14.59
CA GLY A 10 7.24 4.01 -14.11
C GLY A 10 6.96 2.71 -13.35
N GLN A 11 5.82 2.06 -13.66
CA GLN A 11 5.38 0.81 -13.04
C GLN A 11 6.25 -0.42 -13.39
N GLY A 12 7.26 -0.28 -14.27
CA GLY A 12 8.24 -1.35 -14.50
C GLY A 12 9.41 -1.31 -13.51
N ARG A 13 9.49 -0.30 -12.65
CA ARG A 13 10.65 -0.02 -11.79
C ARG A 13 10.45 -0.61 -10.39
N GLY A 14 10.39 -1.94 -10.31
CA GLY A 14 10.31 -2.66 -9.04
C GLY A 14 8.91 -2.64 -8.39
N ASN A 15 7.86 -2.75 -9.21
CA ASN A 15 6.48 -2.66 -8.77
C ASN A 15 6.00 -3.89 -8.00
N SER A 16 5.28 -3.64 -6.94
CA SER A 16 4.48 -4.57 -6.15
C SER A 16 3.52 -3.73 -5.31
N GLY A 17 2.81 -4.37 -4.40
CA GLY A 17 1.95 -3.72 -3.44
C GLY A 17 1.61 -4.72 -2.35
N PHE A 18 1.11 -4.22 -1.23
CA PHE A 18 0.50 -5.07 -0.23
C PHE A 18 -0.93 -4.60 0.04
N TYR A 19 -1.84 -5.56 0.09
CA TYR A 19 -3.27 -5.31 0.23
C TYR A 19 -3.72 -5.64 1.64
N GLN A 20 -4.33 -4.65 2.31
CA GLN A 20 -5.02 -4.85 3.57
C GLN A 20 -6.35 -5.56 3.32
N VAL A 21 -6.59 -6.67 4.02
CA VAL A 21 -7.77 -7.56 3.86
C VAL A 21 -8.08 -7.93 2.40
N ASP A 22 -7.05 -7.94 1.55
CA ASP A 22 -7.09 -8.13 0.10
C ASP A 22 -7.94 -7.11 -0.67
N ASP A 23 -8.18 -5.93 -0.09
CA ASP A 23 -9.05 -4.89 -0.65
C ASP A 23 -8.35 -3.55 -0.90
N TYR A 24 -7.37 -3.17 -0.06
CA TYR A 24 -6.77 -1.82 -0.11
C TYR A 24 -5.26 -1.89 -0.30
N GLU A 25 -4.79 -1.48 -1.48
CA GLU A 25 -3.39 -1.54 -1.87
C GLU A 25 -2.60 -0.34 -1.38
N VAL A 26 -1.53 -0.63 -0.64
CA VAL A 26 -0.42 0.29 -0.44
C VAL A 26 0.67 -0.06 -1.42
N GLN A 27 1.07 0.92 -2.22
CA GLN A 27 1.97 0.72 -3.34
C GLN A 27 3.42 0.54 -2.91
N VAL A 28 4.12 -0.41 -3.53
CA VAL A 28 5.56 -0.63 -3.39
C VAL A 28 6.21 -0.42 -4.74
N LEU A 29 7.04 0.62 -4.87
CA LEU A 29 7.72 0.95 -6.12
C LEU A 29 9.05 1.65 -5.82
N ASP A 30 10.07 1.49 -6.68
CA ASP A 30 11.25 2.35 -6.63
C ASP A 30 10.88 3.74 -7.17
N SER A 31 10.59 4.63 -6.22
CA SER A 31 10.12 6.00 -6.47
C SER A 31 11.09 7.06 -5.95
N LEU A 32 12.34 6.69 -5.65
CA LEU A 32 13.35 7.69 -5.31
C LEU A 32 13.50 8.68 -6.47
N GLY A 33 13.36 9.97 -6.15
CA GLY A 33 13.44 11.07 -7.10
C GLY A 33 12.18 11.28 -7.96
N LEU A 34 11.09 10.56 -7.67
CA LEU A 34 9.77 10.78 -8.29
C LEU A 34 8.89 11.70 -7.44
N GLN A 35 7.69 12.01 -7.93
CA GLN A 35 6.79 13.01 -7.32
C GLN A 35 6.04 12.51 -6.07
N GLY A 36 5.98 11.20 -5.82
CA GLY A 36 5.19 10.60 -4.75
C GLY A 36 3.70 10.44 -5.10
N ARG A 37 3.37 10.14 -6.36
CA ARG A 37 1.97 10.01 -6.84
C ARG A 37 1.24 8.83 -6.18
N ASN A 38 -0.09 8.77 -6.37
CA ASN A 38 -0.95 7.72 -5.82
C ASN A 38 -0.63 6.30 -6.33
N ASN A 39 0.14 6.17 -7.40
CA ASN A 39 0.64 4.90 -7.94
C ASN A 39 2.16 4.72 -7.77
N GLU A 40 2.78 5.50 -6.88
CA GLU A 40 4.18 5.42 -6.50
C GLU A 40 4.34 4.98 -5.04
N CYS A 41 5.58 4.79 -4.58
CA CYS A 41 5.91 4.23 -3.27
C CYS A 41 5.10 4.86 -2.12
N GLY A 42 4.35 4.04 -1.39
CA GLY A 42 3.53 4.45 -0.26
C GLY A 42 2.18 5.06 -0.62
N GLY A 43 1.91 5.33 -1.91
CA GLY A 43 0.59 5.77 -2.37
C GLY A 43 -0.46 4.69 -2.11
N ILE A 44 -1.68 5.11 -1.84
CA ILE A 44 -2.84 4.21 -1.84
C ILE A 44 -3.35 4.17 -3.27
N TYR A 45 -3.21 3.00 -3.91
CA TYR A 45 -3.28 2.88 -5.36
C TYR A 45 -4.59 3.46 -5.91
N THR A 46 -4.47 4.43 -6.83
CA THR A 46 -5.53 5.26 -7.43
C THR A 46 -6.34 6.15 -6.47
N LYS A 47 -6.15 6.04 -5.16
CA LYS A 47 -6.93 6.78 -4.14
C LYS A 47 -6.21 8.01 -3.62
N ARG A 48 -4.97 7.87 -3.16
CA ARG A 48 -4.28 8.94 -2.42
C ARG A 48 -2.77 8.89 -2.62
N ALA A 49 -2.18 10.02 -3.03
CA ALA A 49 -0.73 10.22 -3.07
C ALA A 49 -0.18 10.33 -1.64
N SER A 50 1.05 9.85 -1.43
CA SER A 50 1.77 10.05 -0.17
C SER A 50 1.96 11.54 0.09
N ASP A 51 1.76 11.99 1.33
CA ASP A 51 2.00 13.40 1.68
C ASP A 51 3.48 13.79 1.53
N VAL A 52 4.37 12.81 1.72
CA VAL A 52 5.82 12.93 1.52
C VAL A 52 6.34 11.71 0.76
N ASN A 53 7.17 11.91 -0.27
CA ASN A 53 7.91 10.83 -0.88
C ASN A 53 9.10 10.43 0.02
N ALA A 54 8.86 9.47 0.91
CA ALA A 54 9.86 8.93 1.84
C ALA A 54 10.61 7.69 1.31
N CYS A 55 10.57 7.44 -0.01
CA CYS A 55 11.19 6.26 -0.62
C CYS A 55 12.73 6.35 -0.57
N LEU A 56 13.38 5.38 0.07
CA LEU A 56 14.84 5.26 0.05
C LEU A 56 15.34 4.72 -1.31
N PRO A 57 16.64 4.88 -1.64
CA PRO A 57 17.22 4.29 -2.84
C PRO A 57 17.01 2.77 -2.97
N PRO A 58 17.06 2.21 -4.20
CA PRO A 58 17.03 0.78 -4.40
C PRO A 58 18.20 0.09 -3.68
N LEU A 59 18.04 -1.22 -3.41
CA LEU A 59 18.95 -2.01 -2.57
C LEU A 59 19.00 -1.57 -1.09
N GLN A 60 18.09 -0.69 -0.67
CA GLN A 60 17.78 -0.44 0.74
C GLN A 60 16.42 -1.00 1.12
N TRP A 61 16.30 -1.41 2.38
CA TRP A 61 15.05 -1.89 2.93
C TRP A 61 14.11 -0.72 3.19
N GLN A 62 12.95 -0.76 2.56
CA GLN A 62 11.81 0.08 2.93
C GLN A 62 11.11 -0.58 4.12
N THR A 63 10.69 0.20 5.09
CA THR A 63 9.90 -0.25 6.24
C THR A 63 8.54 0.43 6.21
N TYR A 64 7.49 -0.36 6.44
CA TYR A 64 6.11 0.13 6.50
C TYR A 64 5.52 -0.23 7.86
N ASP A 65 4.98 0.77 8.55
CA ASP A 65 4.13 0.56 9.72
C ASP A 65 2.73 1.05 9.35
N VAL A 66 1.73 0.17 9.49
CA VAL A 66 0.36 0.44 9.04
C VAL A 66 -0.63 0.17 10.17
N ASP A 67 -1.33 1.22 10.61
CA ASP A 67 -2.56 1.09 11.39
C ASP A 67 -3.73 1.09 10.41
N PHE A 68 -4.51 0.02 10.44
CA PHE A 68 -5.62 -0.23 9.54
C PHE A 68 -6.89 -0.50 10.34
N THR A 69 -7.97 0.21 9.99
CA THR A 69 -9.32 -0.10 10.47
C THR A 69 -10.20 -0.36 9.25
N ASN A 70 -10.79 -1.56 9.19
CA ASN A 70 -11.61 -1.96 8.05
C ASN A 70 -12.91 -1.14 7.97
N ALA A 71 -13.48 -1.05 6.78
CA ALA A 71 -14.80 -0.49 6.58
C ALA A 71 -15.87 -1.24 7.40
N VAL A 72 -16.93 -0.55 7.78
CA VAL A 72 -18.09 -1.17 8.44
C VAL A 72 -19.25 -1.19 7.46
N VAL A 73 -19.74 -2.38 7.14
CA VAL A 73 -20.90 -2.60 6.27
C VAL A 73 -21.95 -3.38 7.06
N LYS A 74 -23.19 -2.87 7.07
CA LYS A 74 -24.33 -3.49 7.73
C LYS A 74 -25.51 -3.51 6.78
N ASP A 75 -26.15 -4.68 6.63
CA ASP A 75 -27.33 -4.87 5.78
C ASP A 75 -27.14 -4.35 4.35
N GLY A 76 -25.94 -4.54 3.79
CA GLY A 76 -25.56 -4.08 2.45
C GLY A 76 -25.24 -2.57 2.35
N ARG A 77 -25.39 -1.80 3.42
CA ARG A 77 -25.05 -0.37 3.46
C ARG A 77 -23.70 -0.15 4.14
N LYS A 78 -22.83 0.62 3.48
CA LYS A 78 -21.58 1.09 4.07
C LYS A 78 -21.87 2.17 5.12
N LEU A 79 -21.42 1.93 6.35
CA LEU A 79 -21.60 2.82 7.50
C LEU A 79 -20.34 3.61 7.83
N LYS A 80 -19.15 3.00 7.63
CA LYS A 80 -17.85 3.65 7.83
C LYS A 80 -16.89 3.25 6.73
N ASN A 81 -16.10 4.22 6.28
CA ASN A 81 -14.96 4.00 5.40
C ASN A 81 -13.82 3.31 6.13
N THR A 82 -12.88 2.79 5.35
CA THR A 82 -11.62 2.26 5.88
C THR A 82 -10.75 3.42 6.34
N LEU A 83 -10.08 3.27 7.49
CA LEU A 83 -9.11 4.24 8.00
C LEU A 83 -7.69 3.67 7.92
N LEU A 84 -6.75 4.51 7.51
CA LEU A 84 -5.34 4.17 7.36
C LEU A 84 -4.44 5.24 7.97
N THR A 85 -3.46 4.81 8.77
CA THR A 85 -2.26 5.59 9.08
C THR A 85 -1.06 4.77 8.63
N ILE A 86 -0.19 5.38 7.84
CA ILE A 86 0.97 4.69 7.27
C ILE A 86 2.23 5.51 7.54
N ARG A 87 3.24 4.84 8.08
CA ARG A 87 4.61 5.33 8.10
C ARG A 87 5.44 4.56 7.09
N LEU A 88 6.24 5.29 6.32
CA LEU A 88 7.27 4.75 5.45
C LEU A 88 8.62 5.21 5.98
N ASN A 89 9.48 4.28 6.38
CA ASN A 89 10.79 4.58 6.95
C ASN A 89 10.71 5.49 8.18
N GLY A 90 9.73 5.26 9.04
CA GLY A 90 9.45 6.06 10.25
C GLY A 90 8.74 7.40 9.99
N ILE A 91 8.64 7.85 8.74
CA ILE A 91 7.99 9.10 8.35
C ILE A 91 6.51 8.85 8.09
N VAL A 92 5.62 9.63 8.73
CA VAL A 92 4.18 9.57 8.44
C VAL A 92 3.94 10.08 7.03
N ILE A 93 3.38 9.22 6.18
CA ILE A 93 3.04 9.55 4.78
C ILE A 93 1.53 9.58 4.52
N HIS A 94 0.74 9.01 5.45
CA HIS A 94 -0.71 9.12 5.53
C HIS A 94 -1.09 9.14 7.01
N ASN A 95 -1.89 10.12 7.43
CA ASN A 95 -2.29 10.27 8.84
C ASN A 95 -3.81 10.19 9.00
N ASN A 96 -4.30 9.06 9.53
CA ASN A 96 -5.72 8.79 9.81
C ASN A 96 -6.67 9.20 8.66
N ILE A 97 -6.35 8.76 7.44
CA ILE A 97 -7.12 9.09 6.24
C ILE A 97 -8.22 8.08 5.98
N GLU A 98 -9.34 8.55 5.41
CA GLU A 98 -10.43 7.69 4.95
C GLU A 98 -10.25 7.24 3.51
N ILE A 99 -10.46 5.95 3.26
CA ILE A 99 -10.55 5.35 1.93
C ILE A 99 -11.98 4.87 1.67
N ASP A 100 -12.60 5.48 0.66
CA ASP A 100 -14.02 5.38 0.37
C ASP A 100 -14.44 4.10 -0.37
N SER A 101 -13.49 3.34 -0.90
CA SER A 101 -13.75 2.15 -1.73
C SER A 101 -12.49 1.31 -1.94
N LYS A 102 -12.67 0.04 -2.33
CA LYS A 102 -11.59 -0.89 -2.67
C LYS A 102 -10.64 -0.32 -3.74
N CYS A 103 -9.38 -0.74 -3.67
CA CYS A 103 -8.39 -0.48 -4.72
C CYS A 103 -8.60 -1.45 -5.90
N PRO A 104 -8.19 -1.07 -7.13
CA PRO A 104 -8.10 -2.01 -8.23
C PRO A 104 -7.31 -3.27 -7.85
N GLY A 105 -7.69 -4.41 -8.41
CA GLY A 105 -7.05 -5.69 -8.10
C GLY A 105 -7.48 -6.33 -6.78
N SER A 106 -8.42 -5.74 -6.03
CA SER A 106 -9.01 -6.33 -4.82
C SER A 106 -9.72 -7.67 -5.07
N ARG A 107 -9.89 -8.48 -4.03
CA ARG A 107 -10.77 -9.67 -4.09
C ARG A 107 -12.22 -9.31 -4.42
N SER A 108 -12.95 -10.31 -4.90
CA SER A 108 -14.39 -10.22 -5.11
C SER A 108 -15.17 -10.16 -3.79
N GLY A 109 -16.41 -9.66 -3.86
CA GLY A 109 -17.31 -9.54 -2.71
C GLY A 109 -17.31 -8.16 -2.05
N PRO A 110 -18.11 -7.98 -0.98
CA PRO A 110 -18.31 -6.68 -0.35
C PRO A 110 -17.09 -6.22 0.47
N GLU A 111 -17.05 -4.92 0.78
CA GLU A 111 -16.12 -4.34 1.77
C GLU A 111 -16.49 -4.75 3.21
N GLY A 112 -15.57 -4.50 4.14
CA GLY A 112 -15.81 -4.64 5.58
C GLY A 112 -15.80 -6.08 6.09
N ARG A 113 -15.39 -7.04 5.25
CA ARG A 113 -15.13 -8.41 5.68
C ARG A 113 -13.66 -8.59 6.06
N PRO A 114 -13.33 -9.43 7.05
CA PRO A 114 -11.95 -9.83 7.30
C PRO A 114 -11.37 -10.53 6.05
N GLY A 115 -10.05 -10.51 5.90
CA GLY A 115 -9.36 -11.04 4.73
C GLY A 115 -7.86 -11.15 4.96
N PRO A 116 -7.14 -11.85 4.06
CA PRO A 116 -5.70 -12.00 4.18
C PRO A 116 -4.97 -10.69 3.87
N ILE A 117 -3.71 -10.60 4.28
CA ILE A 117 -2.76 -9.70 3.64
C ILE A 117 -2.28 -10.38 2.36
N ARG A 118 -2.33 -9.67 1.23
CA ARG A 118 -1.76 -10.15 -0.04
C ARG A 118 -0.57 -9.30 -0.44
N LEU A 119 0.52 -9.96 -0.84
CA LEU A 119 1.66 -9.33 -1.50
C LEU A 119 1.50 -9.53 -3.01
N GLN A 120 1.54 -8.46 -3.79
CA GLN A 120 1.32 -8.49 -5.24
C GLN A 120 2.59 -8.95 -5.97
N GLY A 121 2.46 -9.96 -6.83
CA GLY A 121 3.45 -10.26 -7.85
C GLY A 121 3.13 -9.48 -9.13
N HIS A 122 4.07 -8.65 -9.60
CA HIS A 122 3.87 -7.80 -10.79
C HIS A 122 5.07 -7.87 -11.74
N ASP A 123 5.57 -9.08 -12.02
CA ASP A 123 6.73 -9.36 -12.90
C ASP A 123 8.00 -8.57 -12.55
N ASN A 124 8.09 -8.16 -11.29
CA ASN A 124 9.18 -7.40 -10.71
C ASN A 124 9.68 -8.15 -9.49
N PRO A 125 10.70 -9.02 -9.64
CA PRO A 125 11.27 -9.73 -8.51
C PRO A 125 11.78 -8.74 -7.46
N LEU A 126 11.30 -8.90 -6.24
CA LEU A 126 11.73 -8.16 -5.06
C LEU A 126 11.57 -9.05 -3.82
N GLN A 127 12.10 -8.59 -2.69
CA GLN A 127 12.14 -9.41 -1.47
C GLN A 127 11.37 -8.75 -0.34
N PHE A 128 10.68 -9.56 0.46
CA PHE A 128 10.06 -9.13 1.71
C PHE A 128 10.72 -9.82 2.90
N ARG A 129 10.69 -9.18 4.08
CA ARG A 129 11.14 -9.76 5.35
C ARG A 129 10.42 -9.10 6.52
N ASN A 130 10.47 -9.74 7.69
CA ASN A 130 9.96 -9.18 8.95
C ASN A 130 8.50 -8.70 8.84
N ILE A 131 7.62 -9.58 8.34
CA ILE A 131 6.19 -9.30 8.25
C ILE A 131 5.51 -9.94 9.45
N TRP A 132 4.80 -9.13 10.22
CA TRP A 132 3.97 -9.56 11.35
C TRP A 132 2.78 -8.62 11.45
N PHE A 133 1.78 -9.03 12.23
CA PHE A 133 0.56 -8.28 12.46
C PHE A 133 0.10 -8.52 13.89
N VAL A 134 -0.52 -7.50 14.47
CA VAL A 134 -1.16 -7.54 15.78
C VAL A 134 -2.59 -7.06 15.57
N GLU A 135 -3.54 -7.84 16.07
CA GLU A 135 -4.94 -7.44 16.06
C GLU A 135 -5.15 -6.23 16.97
N LYS A 136 -6.00 -5.30 16.52
CA LYS A 136 -6.28 -4.04 17.21
C LYS A 136 -7.32 -4.21 18.31
#